data_AF-A0A7Y2Z611-F1
#
_entry.id   AF-A0A7Y2Z611-F1
#
_cell.length_a   1.000
_cell.length_b   1.000
_cell.length_c   1.000
_cell.angle_alpha   90.00
_cell.angle_beta   90.00
_cell.angle_gamma   90.00
#
_symmetry.space_group_name_H-M   'P 1'
#
loop_
_entity.id
_entity.type
_entity.pdbx_description
1 polymer ?
#
loop_
_entity_poly.entity_id
_entity_poly.type
_entity_poly.pdbx_seq_one_letter_code
_entity_poly.pdbx_strand_id
1 'polypeptide(L)'
;MKSVAVKKMVFLLILTINFSVVAQISNDDLQELVGTWKLDMTPQDKTDNNFAMMSITNITDSSIEGEFYRSSVAIREGKVNTQRGIIYAALISGDNSGDYNSTFYYEDGILYGTTHAVDRGFLAVWTATKKE
;
A
#
# COMPACT_ATOMS: atom_id res chain seq x y z
N MET A 1 13.16 31.90 -65.83
CA MET A 1 13.31 32.46 -64.46
C MET A 1 12.03 32.16 -63.70
N LYS A 2 11.97 31.04 -62.95
CA LYS A 2 11.99 30.95 -61.46
C LYS A 2 10.91 31.82 -60.81
N SER A 3 9.73 31.23 -60.50
CA SER A 3 9.29 30.68 -59.18
C SER A 3 8.79 31.77 -58.22
N VAL A 4 7.77 31.63 -57.38
CA VAL A 4 7.44 30.53 -56.47
C VAL A 4 5.96 30.64 -56.08
N ALA A 5 5.25 29.52 -56.07
CA ALA A 5 3.98 29.34 -55.38
C ALA A 5 4.22 29.29 -53.87
N VAL A 6 3.66 30.22 -53.08
CA VAL A 6 3.69 30.11 -51.62
C VAL A 6 2.42 29.39 -51.17
N LYS A 7 2.57 28.06 -51.02
CA LYS A 7 1.60 27.17 -50.40
C LYS A 7 1.26 27.65 -48.99
N LYS A 8 -0.04 27.64 -48.69
CA LYS A 8 -0.61 27.71 -47.33
C LYS A 8 0.19 26.78 -46.40
N MET A 9 0.84 27.34 -45.40
CA MET A 9 1.46 26.59 -44.31
C MET A 9 0.81 27.04 -43.01
N VAL A 10 -0.37 26.48 -42.75
CA VAL A 10 -1.00 26.55 -41.42
C VAL A 10 -0.21 25.59 -40.53
N PHE A 11 0.65 26.17 -39.70
CA PHE A 11 1.45 25.45 -38.73
C PHE A 11 0.53 25.05 -37.58
N LEU A 12 -0.07 23.85 -37.67
CA LEU A 12 -0.87 23.28 -36.59
C LEU A 12 0.10 22.76 -35.52
N LEU A 13 0.35 23.60 -34.52
CA LEU A 13 1.11 23.26 -33.31
C LEU A 13 0.28 22.25 -32.51
N ILE A 14 0.49 20.95 -32.76
CA ILE A 14 -0.09 19.89 -31.93
C ILE A 14 0.67 19.93 -30.60
N LEU A 15 0.12 20.66 -29.64
CA LEU A 15 0.50 20.60 -28.25
C LEU A 15 0.30 19.14 -27.81
N THR A 16 1.37 18.38 -27.66
CA THR A 16 1.33 17.04 -27.07
C THR A 16 0.96 17.20 -25.60
N ILE A 17 -0.34 17.26 -25.34
CA ILE A 17 -0.87 17.16 -23.99
C ILE A 17 -0.49 15.76 -23.54
N ASN A 18 0.55 15.66 -22.70
CA ASN A 18 0.80 14.46 -21.93
C ASN A 18 -0.38 14.33 -20.97
N PHE A 19 -1.44 13.66 -21.42
CA PHE A 19 -2.46 13.13 -20.52
C PHE A 19 -1.76 12.06 -19.69
N SER A 20 -1.18 12.47 -18.57
CA SER A 20 -0.88 11.55 -17.49
C SER A 20 -2.23 11.02 -17.03
N VAL A 21 -2.62 9.88 -17.58
CA VAL A 21 -3.73 9.09 -17.06
C VAL A 21 -3.27 8.64 -15.68
N VAL A 22 -3.63 9.41 -14.65
CA VAL A 22 -3.54 8.93 -13.28
C VAL A 22 -4.64 7.89 -13.16
N ALA A 23 -4.27 6.61 -13.24
CA ALA A 23 -5.19 5.52 -12.94
C ALA A 23 -5.70 5.74 -11.52
N GLN A 24 -7.01 5.97 -11.39
CA GLN A 24 -7.64 6.08 -10.09
C GLN A 24 -7.78 4.67 -9.54
N ILE A 25 -7.14 4.40 -8.39
CA ILE A 25 -7.28 3.12 -7.70
C ILE A 25 -8.76 2.89 -7.39
N SER A 26 -9.29 1.80 -7.91
CA SER A 26 -10.67 1.34 -7.80
C SER A 26 -10.86 0.50 -6.52
N ASN A 27 -12.11 0.21 -6.19
CA ASN A 27 -12.41 -0.76 -5.12
C ASN A 27 -11.86 -2.15 -5.43
N ASP A 28 -11.75 -2.53 -6.70
CA ASP A 28 -11.20 -3.82 -7.11
C ASP A 28 -9.71 -3.91 -6.80
N ASP A 29 -8.98 -2.80 -6.90
CA ASP A 29 -7.57 -2.75 -6.54
C ASP A 29 -7.35 -2.90 -5.02
N LEU A 30 -8.32 -2.46 -4.20
CA LEU A 30 -8.27 -2.69 -2.75
C LEU A 30 -8.44 -4.17 -2.41
N GLN A 31 -9.14 -4.95 -3.23
CA GLN A 31 -9.28 -6.38 -3.02
C GLN A 31 -7.94 -7.12 -3.16
N GLU A 32 -6.93 -6.51 -3.78
CA GLU A 32 -5.57 -7.05 -3.79
C GLU A 32 -4.96 -7.11 -2.37
N LEU A 33 -5.47 -6.33 -1.41
CA LEU A 33 -5.03 -6.46 -0.02
C LEU A 33 -5.69 -7.63 0.72
N VAL A 34 -6.86 -8.09 0.28
CA VAL A 34 -7.57 -9.19 0.94
C VAL A 34 -6.79 -10.48 0.78
N GLY A 35 -6.57 -11.17 1.90
CA GLY A 35 -5.77 -12.39 1.98
C GLY A 35 -4.87 -12.45 3.20
N THR A 36 -4.04 -13.48 3.23
CA THR A 36 -3.05 -13.69 4.29
C THR A 36 -1.69 -13.19 3.86
N TRP A 37 -1.03 -12.45 4.73
CA TRP A 37 0.26 -11.83 4.53
C TRP A 37 1.26 -12.34 5.57
N LYS A 38 2.43 -12.76 5.12
CA LYS A 38 3.55 -13.13 5.99
C LYS A 38 4.45 -11.91 6.17
N LEU A 39 4.49 -11.39 7.39
CA LEU A 39 5.34 -10.27 7.77
C LEU A 39 6.75 -10.77 8.05
N ASP A 40 7.73 -10.05 7.53
CA ASP A 40 9.15 -10.18 7.77
C ASP A 40 9.64 -8.94 8.51
N MET A 41 10.00 -9.11 9.79
CA MET A 41 10.52 -8.06 10.66
C MET A 41 12.05 -8.10 10.77
N THR A 42 12.74 -8.66 9.77
CA THR A 42 14.21 -8.83 9.75
C THR A 42 14.93 -7.84 8.83
N PRO A 43 14.57 -6.53 8.77
CA PRO A 43 15.08 -5.66 7.72
C PRO A 43 16.60 -5.44 7.79
N GLN A 44 17.27 -5.74 8.92
CA GLN A 44 18.73 -5.59 9.07
C GLN A 44 19.49 -6.88 9.36
N ASP A 45 18.92 -7.84 10.10
CA ASP A 45 19.58 -9.11 10.42
C ASP A 45 18.80 -10.28 9.82
N LYS A 46 19.25 -10.73 8.65
CA LYS A 46 18.65 -11.85 7.90
C LYS A 46 18.88 -13.21 8.53
N THR A 47 19.61 -13.29 9.65
CA THR A 47 19.82 -14.53 10.41
C THR A 47 18.78 -14.73 11.51
N ASP A 48 18.04 -13.66 11.86
CA ASP A 48 16.89 -13.75 12.75
C ASP A 48 15.68 -14.28 11.97
N ASN A 49 14.86 -15.13 12.60
CA ASN A 49 13.64 -15.69 12.02
C ASN A 49 12.42 -15.01 12.64
N ASN A 50 12.37 -13.68 12.53
CA ASN A 50 11.31 -12.87 13.13
C ASN A 50 10.17 -12.61 12.14
N PHE A 51 9.23 -13.55 12.09
CA PHE A 51 8.05 -13.47 11.22
C PHE A 51 6.75 -13.41 12.01
N ALA A 52 5.76 -12.76 11.42
CA ALA A 52 4.39 -12.68 11.93
C ALA A 52 3.38 -12.90 10.79
N MET A 53 2.10 -13.04 11.13
CA MET A 53 1.03 -13.21 10.13
C MET A 53 0.00 -12.10 10.28
N MET A 54 -0.47 -11.58 9.15
CA MET A 54 -1.63 -10.71 9.08
C MET A 54 -2.66 -11.36 8.16
N SER A 55 -3.93 -11.27 8.52
CA SER A 55 -5.04 -11.67 7.67
C SER A 55 -5.92 -10.45 7.47
N ILE A 56 -6.12 -10.05 6.21
CA ILE A 56 -7.11 -9.05 5.85
C ILE A 56 -8.29 -9.82 5.27
N THR A 57 -9.40 -9.84 5.99
CA THR A 57 -10.57 -10.64 5.62
C THR A 57 -11.56 -9.87 4.77
N ASN A 58 -11.62 -8.55 4.94
CA ASN A 58 -12.56 -7.70 4.23
C ASN A 58 -12.08 -6.25 4.19
N ILE A 59 -12.48 -5.54 3.14
CA ILE A 59 -12.34 -4.09 3.02
C ILE A 59 -13.69 -3.51 2.57
N THR A 60 -14.27 -2.62 3.37
CA THR A 60 -15.58 -2.00 3.09
C THR A 60 -15.56 -0.54 3.53
N ASP A 61 -16.00 0.38 2.67
CA ASP A 61 -16.04 1.83 2.96
C ASP A 61 -14.74 2.38 3.56
N SER A 62 -13.61 1.99 2.98
CA SER A 62 -12.25 2.32 3.43
C SER A 62 -11.89 1.77 4.82
N SER A 63 -12.68 0.87 5.39
CA SER A 63 -12.37 0.14 6.62
C SER A 63 -11.66 -1.18 6.30
N ILE A 64 -10.66 -1.55 7.11
CA ILE A 64 -9.96 -2.85 7.02
C ILE A 64 -10.40 -3.71 8.19
N GLU A 65 -10.78 -4.96 7.90
CA GLU A 65 -11.12 -5.97 8.89
C GLU A 65 -10.15 -7.16 8.79
N GLY A 66 -9.90 -7.81 9.93
CA GLY A 66 -9.08 -9.01 10.01
C GLY A 66 -8.26 -9.10 11.28
N GLU A 67 -7.08 -9.70 11.18
CA GLU A 67 -6.18 -9.97 12.30
C GLU A 67 -4.76 -9.54 11.95
N PHE A 68 -4.02 -9.04 12.95
CA PHE A 68 -2.64 -8.58 12.77
C PHE A 68 -1.70 -9.28 13.74
N TYR A 69 -0.49 -9.57 13.29
CA TYR A 69 0.58 -10.24 14.04
C TYR A 69 0.38 -11.76 14.27
N ARG A 70 -0.80 -12.17 14.73
CA ARG A 70 -1.18 -13.57 14.93
C ARG A 70 -2.70 -13.73 15.04
N SER A 71 -3.18 -14.97 14.99
CA SER A 71 -4.61 -15.26 15.15
C SER A 71 -5.14 -14.75 16.50
N SER A 72 -6.40 -14.32 16.51
CA SER A 72 -7.12 -13.72 17.64
C SER A 72 -6.67 -12.32 18.05
N VAL A 73 -5.76 -11.68 17.30
CA VAL A 73 -5.38 -10.28 17.51
C VAL A 73 -6.08 -9.43 16.45
N ALA A 74 -7.31 -9.04 16.76
CA ALA A 74 -8.19 -8.34 15.83
C ALA A 74 -7.64 -6.96 15.42
N ILE A 75 -7.82 -6.63 14.15
CA ILE A 75 -7.66 -5.27 13.63
C ILE A 75 -8.81 -4.41 14.17
N ARG A 76 -8.47 -3.21 14.64
CA ARG A 76 -9.34 -2.15 15.10
C ARG A 76 -8.96 -0.86 14.38
N GLU A 77 -9.92 0.04 14.19
CA GLU A 77 -9.70 1.35 13.57
C GLU A 77 -8.95 1.27 12.22
N GLY A 78 -9.11 0.15 11.51
CA GLY A 78 -8.43 -0.09 10.23
C GLY A 78 -8.94 0.89 9.18
N LYS A 79 -8.03 1.61 8.52
CA LYS A 79 -8.34 2.54 7.44
C LYS A 79 -7.42 2.35 6.26
N VAL A 80 -7.99 2.44 5.07
CA VAL A 80 -7.25 2.45 3.79
C VAL A 80 -7.51 3.77 3.06
N ASN A 81 -6.51 4.24 2.32
CA ASN A 81 -6.64 5.35 1.39
C ASN A 81 -5.79 5.10 0.14
N THR A 82 -6.13 5.79 -0.95
CA THR A 82 -5.47 5.65 -2.25
C THR A 82 -4.88 6.97 -2.71
N GLN A 83 -3.93 7.48 -1.94
CA GLN A 83 -3.29 8.76 -2.26
C GLN A 83 -2.13 8.56 -3.23
N ARG A 84 -1.97 9.48 -4.19
CA ARG A 84 -0.83 9.49 -5.14
C ARG A 84 -0.67 8.20 -5.95
N GLY A 85 -1.75 7.45 -6.15
CA GLY A 85 -1.70 6.18 -6.88
C GLY A 85 -1.07 5.03 -6.10
N ILE A 86 -0.99 5.14 -4.76
CA ILE A 86 -0.48 4.10 -3.86
C ILE A 86 -1.57 3.78 -2.83
N ILE A 87 -1.74 2.50 -2.50
CA ILE A 87 -2.63 2.08 -1.42
C ILE A 87 -1.87 2.21 -0.10
N TYR A 88 -2.38 3.05 0.81
CA TYR A 88 -1.88 3.18 2.18
C TYR A 88 -2.92 2.66 3.15
N ALA A 89 -2.45 2.04 4.24
CA ALA A 89 -3.29 1.58 5.32
C ALA A 89 -2.70 1.95 6.68
N ALA A 90 -3.60 2.16 7.64
CA ALA A 90 -3.28 2.30 9.05
C ALA A 90 -4.26 1.43 9.86
N LEU A 91 -3.79 0.83 10.94
CA LEU A 91 -4.60 0.02 11.82
C LEU A 91 -4.07 0.05 13.25
N ILE A 92 -4.95 -0.25 14.19
CA ILE A 92 -4.59 -0.57 15.57
C ILE A 92 -4.90 -2.04 15.79
N SER A 93 -4.00 -2.78 16.41
CA SER A 93 -4.32 -4.08 17.00
C SER A 93 -3.74 -4.15 18.40
N GLY A 94 -4.01 -5.21 19.15
CA GLY A 94 -3.49 -5.30 20.51
C GLY A 94 -3.66 -6.66 21.13
N ASP A 95 -2.80 -6.97 22.06
CA ASP A 95 -2.88 -8.14 22.91
C ASP A 95 -2.60 -7.75 24.37
N ASN A 96 -2.39 -8.73 25.25
CA ASN A 96 -2.13 -8.47 26.67
C ASN A 96 -0.83 -7.67 26.93
N SER A 97 0.00 -7.41 25.92
CA SER A 97 1.22 -6.59 26.02
C SER A 97 1.02 -5.14 25.60
N GLY A 98 -0.15 -4.78 25.05
CA GLY A 98 -0.51 -3.42 24.66
C GLY A 98 -0.88 -3.28 23.19
N ASP A 99 -1.06 -2.02 22.78
CA ASP A 99 -1.52 -1.67 21.44
C ASP A 99 -0.37 -1.54 20.44
N TYR A 100 -0.61 -2.06 19.24
CA TYR A 100 0.23 -1.96 18.06
C TYR A 100 -0.40 -0.98 17.08
N ASN A 101 0.24 0.18 16.88
CA ASN A 101 -0.14 1.13 15.84
C ASN A 101 0.66 0.78 14.60
N SER A 102 0.01 0.26 13.57
CA SER A 102 0.69 -0.19 12.36
C SER A 102 0.23 0.58 11.14
N THR A 103 1.17 0.90 10.26
CA THR A 103 0.91 1.52 8.97
C THR A 103 1.65 0.78 7.88
N PHE A 104 1.07 0.67 6.69
CA PHE A 104 1.77 0.10 5.54
C PHE A 104 1.31 0.72 4.23
N TYR A 105 2.09 0.52 3.18
CA TYR A 105 1.69 0.78 1.81
C TYR A 105 1.94 -0.44 0.93
N TYR A 106 1.18 -0.56 -0.15
CA TYR A 106 1.33 -1.61 -1.14
C TYR A 106 2.08 -1.10 -2.37
N GLU A 107 3.10 -1.85 -2.79
CA GLU A 107 3.87 -1.60 -4.01
C GLU A 107 4.36 -2.94 -4.56
N ASP A 108 4.08 -3.22 -5.83
CA ASP A 108 4.57 -4.40 -6.57
C ASP A 108 4.42 -5.75 -5.84
N GLY A 109 3.25 -5.99 -5.22
CA GLY A 109 2.96 -7.26 -4.53
C GLY A 109 3.54 -7.37 -3.13
N ILE A 110 4.19 -6.31 -2.62
CA ILE A 110 4.81 -6.26 -1.31
C ILE A 110 4.12 -5.19 -0.46
N LEU A 111 3.88 -5.51 0.80
CA LEU A 111 3.53 -4.51 1.80
C LEU A 111 4.79 -4.02 2.49
N TYR A 112 4.93 -2.72 2.59
CA TYR A 112 6.01 -2.06 3.33
C TYR A 112 5.41 -1.35 4.51
N GLY A 113 5.78 -1.74 5.72
CA GLY A 113 5.10 -1.30 6.93
C GLY A 113 5.99 -1.00 8.11
N THR A 114 5.38 -0.35 9.09
CA THR A 114 5.96 -0.05 10.39
C THR A 114 4.96 -0.33 11.49
N THR A 115 5.43 -0.76 12.65
CA THR A 115 4.62 -0.96 13.86
C THR A 115 5.26 -0.24 15.04
N HIS A 116 4.48 0.61 15.71
CA HIS A 116 4.86 1.33 16.92
C HIS A 116 3.96 0.93 18.09
N ALA A 117 4.55 0.30 19.11
CA ALA A 117 3.89 -0.01 20.37
C ALA A 117 4.54 0.83 21.49
N VAL A 118 3.90 1.97 21.78
CA VAL A 118 4.40 3.00 22.70
C VAL A 118 4.69 2.43 24.08
N ASP A 119 3.72 1.72 24.66
CA ASP A 119 3.80 1.18 26.03
C ASP A 119 4.89 0.11 26.19
N ARG A 120 5.39 -0.40 25.06
CA ARG A 120 6.46 -1.41 25.00
C ARG A 120 7.82 -0.83 24.60
N GLY A 121 7.89 0.47 24.28
CA GLY A 121 9.09 1.09 23.72
C GLY A 121 9.54 0.40 22.42
N PHE A 122 8.60 -0.08 21.60
CA PHE A 122 8.88 -0.92 20.44
C PHE A 122 8.54 -0.22 19.13
N LEU A 123 9.49 -0.21 18.21
CA LEU A 123 9.33 0.24 16.83
C LEU A 123 9.95 -0.80 15.90
N ALA A 124 9.17 -1.30 14.94
CA ALA A 124 9.65 -2.20 13.90
C ALA A 124 9.32 -1.67 12.51
N VAL A 125 10.22 -1.95 11.57
CA VAL A 125 9.99 -1.84 10.12
C VAL A 125 9.89 -3.26 9.59
N TRP A 126 8.96 -3.50 8.68
CA TRP A 126 8.72 -4.83 8.13
C TRP A 126 8.29 -4.76 6.68
N THR A 127 8.52 -5.85 5.96
CA THR A 127 7.86 -6.12 4.68
C THR A 127 6.88 -7.26 4.85
N ALA A 128 5.91 -7.42 3.95
CA ALA A 128 5.09 -8.60 3.92
C ALA A 128 4.80 -9.06 2.51
N THR A 129 4.79 -10.37 2.32
CA THR A 129 4.38 -11.02 1.06
C THR A 129 3.09 -11.78 1.26
N LYS A 130 2.26 -11.79 0.22
CA LYS A 130 1.01 -12.54 0.22
C LYS A 130 1.33 -14.03 0.24
N LYS A 131 0.63 -14.79 1.08
CA LYS A 131 0.73 -16.24 1.08
C LYS A 131 -0.08 -16.79 -0.09
N GLU A 132 0.50 -17.71 -0.85
CA GLU A 132 -0.20 -18.51 -1.86
C GLU A 132 -1.34 -19.36 -1.25
#